data_AF-A0A226E0Q8-F1
#
_entry.id   AF-A0A226E0Q8-F1
#
_cell.length_a   1.000
_cell.length_b   1.000
_cell.length_c   1.000
_cell.angle_alpha   90.00
_cell.angle_beta   90.00
_cell.angle_gamma   90.00
#
_symmetry.space_group_name_H-M   'P 1'
#
loop_
_entity.id
_entity.type
_entity.pdbx_description
1 polymer ?
#
loop_
_entity_poly.entity_id
_entity_poly.type
_entity_poly.pdbx_seq_one_letter_code
_entity_poly.pdbx_strand_id
1 'polypeptide(L)'
;MEKKSSYLPTTTPTPPPPRSSEQEQSPSKRKRRPQGEETLSPFWKAVRNVLLFLAAIVNLGVSVWVVVEHGNLPELFPGQHDNLDAGKKTCHLPDLMPLSPEMRALMSEPTRIDCLSIANSDFRGRIFFKLDEEQRLIKREGVSIPCCYRPFYRVNDVENWIEPTKDRRYVCHNITEQVTIIPSRIEFIEVICDDGRSSYKDAFAFLRKKPEVEERIENLAKKEKEADPYGPEVEKLNLLVIGLDSTSQQNFIRRMPKSLEYVTTTLDAVRLDGYVKVGENTLPNLVPLLTGIGLEEFRELCVMKNPPMESAIHLDDCPFIWKQFQAAGYRTVYAEDEVSTGIFNLVFSHAFQQPPTDHYFRPFSVRMVTSQNVYDGFCMGPRMGIQVLFDYLEKAARTYSSPTDHLFHFTWASKLMHDDFNKLGWADGHLLRTLKTLNELGTCINQLT
;
A
#
# COMPACT_ATOMS: atom_id res chain seq x y z
N MET A 1 -31.59 1.38 -52.73
CA MET A 1 -32.12 2.20 -53.85
C MET A 1 -32.43 3.58 -53.31
N GLU A 2 -31.92 4.62 -54.00
CA GLU A 2 -32.50 5.97 -54.19
C GLU A 2 -32.72 6.90 -52.97
N LYS A 3 -31.97 8.01 -52.83
CA LYS A 3 -32.19 9.41 -53.36
C LYS A 3 -33.23 10.20 -52.53
N LYS A 4 -33.08 11.50 -52.20
CA LYS A 4 -32.20 12.63 -52.62
C LYS A 4 -32.12 13.66 -51.45
N SER A 5 -31.04 14.44 -51.24
CA SER A 5 -30.80 15.86 -51.66
C SER A 5 -31.87 16.89 -51.27
N SER A 6 -31.58 18.17 -50.92
CA SER A 6 -30.30 18.91 -50.72
C SER A 6 -30.53 20.39 -50.26
N TYR A 7 -29.42 21.11 -49.99
CA TYR A 7 -29.18 22.59 -50.07
C TYR A 7 -28.87 23.40 -48.79
N LEU A 8 -27.67 24.00 -48.83
CA LEU A 8 -27.27 25.28 -48.20
C LEU A 8 -27.42 26.42 -49.24
N PRO A 9 -27.38 27.71 -48.83
CA PRO A 9 -26.12 28.46 -49.03
C PRO A 9 -25.75 29.46 -47.92
N THR A 10 -24.55 30.05 -48.05
CA THR A 10 -23.87 30.99 -47.15
C THR A 10 -24.14 32.48 -47.48
N THR A 11 -23.82 33.41 -46.57
CA THR A 11 -22.85 34.53 -46.79
C THR A 11 -22.66 35.44 -45.56
N THR A 12 -21.47 36.04 -45.44
CA THR A 12 -21.13 37.24 -44.64
C THR A 12 -20.45 38.27 -45.56
N PRO A 13 -20.46 39.58 -45.23
CA PRO A 13 -19.19 40.30 -45.02
C PRO A 13 -19.26 41.43 -43.93
N THR A 14 -18.32 42.39 -43.93
CA THR A 14 -17.83 43.15 -42.74
C THR A 14 -17.92 44.72 -42.82
N PRO A 15 -17.77 45.47 -41.67
CA PRO A 15 -17.77 46.96 -41.53
C PRO A 15 -16.35 47.60 -41.74
N PRO A 16 -15.99 48.92 -41.52
CA PRO A 16 -16.54 50.07 -40.72
C PRO A 16 -16.55 51.43 -41.52
N PRO A 17 -16.18 52.68 -41.06
CA PRO A 17 -16.05 53.42 -39.75
C PRO A 17 -16.81 54.81 -39.81
N PRO A 18 -16.38 56.04 -39.36
CA PRO A 18 -15.45 56.54 -38.29
C PRO A 18 -15.97 57.76 -37.42
N ARG A 19 -15.04 58.33 -36.58
CA ARG A 19 -15.00 59.68 -35.93
C ARG A 19 -15.87 59.94 -34.68
N SER A 20 -15.54 60.83 -33.72
CA SER A 20 -14.34 61.54 -33.16
C SER A 20 -14.89 62.79 -32.40
N SER A 21 -14.23 63.45 -31.43
CA SER A 21 -12.84 63.42 -30.90
C SER A 21 -12.90 63.54 -29.33
N GLU A 22 -12.06 64.18 -28.48
CA GLU A 22 -10.90 65.08 -28.62
C GLU A 22 -9.84 64.90 -27.48
N GLN A 23 -9.71 65.84 -26.52
CA GLN A 23 -8.50 66.09 -25.71
C GLN A 23 -8.85 66.49 -24.24
N GLU A 24 -7.93 66.60 -23.26
CA GLU A 24 -6.44 66.59 -23.22
C GLU A 24 -5.89 65.45 -22.28
N GLN A 25 -4.66 65.36 -21.72
CA GLN A 25 -3.43 66.20 -21.67
C GLN A 25 -2.17 65.33 -21.37
N SER A 26 -0.97 65.93 -21.30
CA SER A 26 0.30 65.29 -20.87
C SER A 26 1.30 66.34 -20.34
N PRO A 27 2.29 66.03 -19.46
CA PRO A 27 3.57 65.48 -19.96
C PRO A 27 4.47 64.62 -19.00
N SER A 28 5.29 63.75 -19.62
CA SER A 28 6.72 63.46 -19.33
C SER A 28 7.26 62.78 -18.03
N LYS A 29 7.57 61.47 -18.15
CA LYS A 29 8.86 60.77 -17.83
C LYS A 29 9.78 61.25 -16.66
N ARG A 30 10.02 60.39 -15.63
CA ARG A 30 11.34 59.70 -15.33
C ARG A 30 11.46 58.94 -13.97
N LYS A 31 12.02 57.70 -14.05
CA LYS A 31 12.99 57.00 -13.14
C LYS A 31 12.68 56.67 -11.64
N ARG A 32 12.92 55.36 -11.35
CA ARG A 32 13.52 54.68 -10.15
C ARG A 32 12.62 54.09 -9.02
N ARG A 33 12.95 52.82 -8.71
CA ARG A 33 12.70 51.93 -7.54
C ARG A 33 13.88 52.08 -6.53
N PRO A 34 13.97 51.41 -5.34
CA PRO A 34 13.10 50.39 -4.70
C PRO A 34 12.86 50.54 -3.15
N GLN A 35 12.35 49.45 -2.52
CA GLN A 35 12.45 49.03 -1.08
C GLN A 35 11.40 49.48 -0.04
N GLY A 36 11.26 48.64 1.02
CA GLY A 36 10.17 48.60 2.01
C GLY A 36 9.05 47.62 1.59
N GLU A 37 8.96 46.35 1.98
CA GLU A 37 9.17 45.63 3.26
C GLU A 37 7.96 45.71 4.22
N GLU A 38 6.88 45.01 3.88
CA GLU A 38 5.75 44.78 4.81
C GLU A 38 6.04 43.59 5.74
N THR A 39 5.78 43.77 7.04
CA THR A 39 6.16 42.83 8.09
C THR A 39 4.98 41.99 8.56
N LEU A 40 4.99 40.69 8.22
CA LEU A 40 4.03 39.71 8.76
C LEU A 40 4.08 39.67 10.30
N SER A 41 2.90 39.80 10.92
CA SER A 41 2.75 40.01 12.35
C SER A 41 3.25 38.85 13.21
N PRO A 42 3.61 39.08 14.49
CA PRO A 42 4.07 38.02 15.39
C PRO A 42 3.07 36.85 15.54
N PHE A 43 1.77 37.15 15.46
CA PHE A 43 0.70 36.16 15.53
C PHE A 43 0.79 35.12 14.40
N TRP A 44 0.98 35.55 13.14
CA TRP A 44 1.10 34.62 12.01
C TRP A 44 2.42 33.85 12.01
N LYS A 45 3.50 34.42 12.57
CA LYS A 45 4.74 33.68 12.82
C LYS A 45 4.55 32.59 13.88
N ALA A 46 3.77 32.86 14.95
CA ALA A 46 3.42 31.86 15.94
C ALA A 46 2.51 30.76 15.36
N VAL A 47 1.43 31.11 14.64
CA VAL A 47 0.49 30.13 14.06
C VAL A 47 1.17 29.21 13.04
N ARG A 48 2.06 29.74 12.17
CA ARG A 48 2.82 28.89 11.24
C ARG A 48 3.78 27.94 11.96
N ASN A 49 4.40 28.39 13.05
CA ASN A 49 5.28 27.54 13.85
C ASN A 49 4.51 26.47 14.65
N VAL A 50 3.29 26.76 15.12
CA VAL A 50 2.41 25.78 15.80
C VAL A 50 1.89 24.71 14.84
N LEU A 51 1.51 25.09 13.61
CA LEU A 51 1.10 24.10 12.59
C LEU A 51 2.25 23.20 12.13
N LEU A 52 3.49 23.70 12.12
CA LEU A 52 4.68 22.85 11.93
C LEU A 52 4.99 21.98 13.16
N PHE A 53 4.59 22.38 14.36
CA PHE A 53 4.84 21.62 15.60
C PHE A 53 3.96 20.37 15.77
N LEU A 54 2.87 20.25 15.00
CA LEU A 54 2.03 19.05 14.95
C LEU A 54 2.43 18.07 13.83
N ALA A 55 3.48 18.37 13.05
CA ALA A 55 3.93 17.56 11.93
C ALA A 55 5.21 16.74 12.20
N ALA A 56 5.60 16.56 13.48
CA ALA A 56 6.98 16.16 13.84
C ALA A 56 7.13 15.23 15.06
N ILE A 57 6.33 14.16 15.16
CA ILE A 57 6.54 12.98 16.04
C ILE A 57 6.00 11.77 15.23
N VAL A 58 6.74 10.75 14.77
CA VAL A 58 8.07 10.20 15.14
C VAL A 58 9.05 10.18 13.95
N ASN A 59 10.35 10.19 14.23
CA ASN A 59 11.44 10.32 13.25
C ASN A 59 11.90 8.96 12.68
N LEU A 60 11.35 8.54 11.53
CA LEU A 60 11.61 7.21 10.96
C LEU A 60 11.91 7.27 9.45
N GLY A 61 12.70 6.29 8.99
CA GLY A 61 13.17 6.18 7.60
C GLY A 61 12.45 5.08 6.82
N VAL A 62 12.96 4.76 5.64
CA VAL A 62 12.58 3.58 4.85
C VAL A 62 13.84 2.76 4.61
N SER A 63 13.72 1.43 4.68
CA SER A 63 14.82 0.48 4.43
C SER A 63 14.43 -0.41 3.26
N VAL A 64 15.07 -0.24 2.10
CA VAL A 64 14.85 -1.11 0.94
C VAL A 64 15.94 -2.18 0.91
N TRP A 65 15.52 -3.43 1.05
CA TRP A 65 16.33 -4.61 0.82
C TRP A 65 15.84 -5.25 -0.47
N VAL A 66 16.75 -5.63 -1.37
CA VAL A 66 16.39 -6.31 -2.62
C VAL A 66 17.13 -7.64 -2.64
N VAL A 67 16.36 -8.73 -2.64
CA VAL A 67 16.89 -10.06 -2.92
C VAL A 67 17.10 -10.13 -4.44
N VAL A 68 18.35 -10.19 -4.88
CA VAL A 68 18.73 -10.39 -6.29
C VAL A 68 19.77 -11.50 -6.31
N GLU A 69 19.37 -12.67 -6.80
CA GLU A 69 20.30 -13.76 -7.03
C GLU A 69 21.24 -13.41 -8.21
N HIS A 70 22.50 -13.84 -8.16
CA HIS A 70 23.59 -13.31 -9.00
C HIS A 70 23.54 -13.77 -10.47
N GLY A 71 22.58 -13.24 -11.24
CA GLY A 71 22.80 -12.95 -12.66
C GLY A 71 23.71 -11.72 -12.78
N ASN A 72 24.75 -11.76 -13.62
CA ASN A 72 25.86 -10.77 -13.66
C ASN A 72 25.41 -9.31 -13.85
N LEU A 73 25.08 -8.62 -12.75
CA LEU A 73 25.01 -7.16 -12.71
C LEU A 73 26.44 -6.60 -12.79
N PRO A 74 26.74 -5.67 -13.72
CA PRO A 74 28.01 -4.95 -13.69
C PRO A 74 28.11 -4.16 -12.37
N GLU A 75 29.31 -4.04 -11.80
CA GLU A 75 29.55 -3.37 -10.51
C GLU A 75 29.03 -1.91 -10.51
N LEU A 76 27.78 -1.69 -10.12
CA LEU A 76 27.21 -0.33 -10.02
C LEU A 76 27.88 0.48 -8.90
N PHE A 77 28.47 -0.20 -7.92
CA PHE A 77 29.28 0.38 -6.85
C PHE A 77 30.48 -0.54 -6.53
N PRO A 78 31.63 -0.39 -7.22
CA PRO A 78 32.84 -1.16 -6.88
C PRO A 78 33.31 -0.80 -5.46
N GLY A 79 33.59 -1.83 -4.65
CA GLY A 79 33.88 -1.72 -3.22
C GLY A 79 35.26 -1.16 -2.87
N GLN A 80 35.60 0.05 -3.33
CA GLN A 80 36.85 0.72 -2.93
C GLN A 80 36.74 1.39 -1.56
N HIS A 81 36.90 0.58 -0.51
CA HIS A 81 37.42 1.04 0.78
C HIS A 81 38.93 1.32 0.68
N ASP A 82 39.34 2.29 -0.12
CA ASP A 82 40.70 2.84 -0.03
C ASP A 82 40.79 4.32 -0.47
N ASN A 83 41.87 4.97 -0.03
CA ASN A 83 42.06 6.42 0.06
C ASN A 83 41.82 7.22 -1.24
N LEU A 84 40.88 8.17 -1.22
CA LEU A 84 40.66 9.15 -2.30
C LEU A 84 40.54 10.60 -1.79
N ASP A 85 41.55 11.41 -2.12
CA ASP A 85 41.67 12.87 -2.11
C ASP A 85 41.03 13.72 -0.98
N ALA A 86 41.90 14.26 -0.13
CA ALA A 86 41.62 15.40 0.73
C ALA A 86 41.39 16.70 -0.08
N GLY A 87 40.17 16.90 -0.59
CA GLY A 87 39.80 18.13 -1.32
C GLY A 87 38.34 18.23 -1.76
N LYS A 88 37.64 17.11 -1.98
CA LYS A 88 36.21 17.11 -2.27
C LYS A 88 35.40 17.11 -0.98
N LYS A 89 34.30 17.88 -0.94
CA LYS A 89 33.25 17.72 0.07
C LYS A 89 32.35 16.53 -0.31
N THR A 90 32.87 15.32 -0.14
CA THR A 90 32.09 14.09 -0.22
C THR A 90 31.03 14.08 0.88
N CYS A 91 29.78 13.79 0.52
CA CYS A 91 28.73 13.56 1.51
C CYS A 91 28.90 12.14 2.06
N HIS A 92 29.65 12.03 3.16
CA HIS A 92 29.76 10.77 3.88
C HIS A 92 28.46 10.52 4.65
N LEU A 93 27.82 9.38 4.38
CA LEU A 93 26.78 8.85 5.25
C LEU A 93 27.42 8.56 6.61
N PRO A 94 26.81 8.98 7.74
CA PRO A 94 27.39 8.73 9.05
C PRO A 94 27.29 7.24 9.39
N ASP A 95 28.43 6.62 9.72
CA ASP A 95 28.41 5.32 10.38
C ASP A 95 27.89 5.51 11.81
N LEU A 96 26.69 4.97 12.06
CA LEU A 96 25.97 5.12 13.32
C LEU A 96 25.95 3.78 14.05
N MET A 97 26.56 3.75 15.24
CA MET A 97 26.49 2.60 16.14
C MET A 97 25.02 2.28 16.48
N PRO A 98 24.44 1.14 16.05
CA PRO A 98 23.01 0.89 16.17
C PRO A 98 22.51 0.82 17.62
N LEU A 99 23.42 0.52 18.55
CA LEU A 99 23.21 0.40 19.99
C LEU A 99 24.17 1.33 20.76
N SER A 100 24.22 2.62 20.41
CA SER A 100 24.93 3.63 21.22
C SER A 100 24.31 3.77 22.63
N PRO A 101 25.02 4.34 23.63
CA PRO A 101 24.48 4.55 24.97
C PRO A 101 23.19 5.40 24.97
N GLU A 102 23.14 6.44 24.13
CA GLU A 102 22.02 7.35 23.97
C GLU A 102 20.82 6.63 23.35
N MET A 103 21.07 5.80 22.33
CA MET A 103 20.02 5.00 21.70
C MET A 103 19.44 3.97 22.67
N ARG A 104 20.29 3.30 23.46
CA ARG A 104 19.85 2.35 24.52
C ARG A 104 18.97 3.04 25.57
N ALA A 105 19.26 4.28 25.93
CA ALA A 105 18.46 5.04 26.90
C ALA A 105 17.03 5.37 26.41
N LEU A 106 16.80 5.30 25.09
CA LEU A 106 15.47 5.47 24.47
C LEU A 106 14.79 4.14 24.11
N MET A 107 15.48 3.01 24.21
CA MET A 107 14.93 1.69 23.91
C MET A 107 14.16 1.12 25.10
N SER A 108 12.93 0.69 24.85
CA SER A 108 12.07 -0.03 25.79
C SER A 108 11.65 -1.39 25.23
N GLU A 109 11.04 -2.26 26.05
CA GLU A 109 10.29 -3.42 25.57
C GLU A 109 8.79 -3.17 25.81
N PRO A 110 8.02 -2.77 24.78
CA PRO A 110 6.59 -2.50 24.94
C PRO A 110 5.82 -3.75 25.34
N THR A 111 4.91 -3.61 26.33
CA THR A 111 4.04 -4.68 26.83
C THR A 111 3.27 -5.33 25.69
N ARG A 112 3.58 -6.60 25.40
CA ARG A 112 2.97 -7.35 24.30
C ARG A 112 1.45 -7.37 24.41
N ILE A 113 0.79 -7.15 23.28
CA ILE A 113 -0.66 -7.25 23.14
C ILE A 113 -1.11 -8.71 23.00
N ASP A 114 -2.23 -9.08 23.65
CA ASP A 114 -2.89 -10.38 23.50
C ASP A 114 -4.24 -10.21 22.78
N CYS A 115 -4.18 -10.13 21.45
CA CYS A 115 -5.36 -9.98 20.61
C CYS A 115 -6.38 -11.12 20.79
N LEU A 116 -5.94 -12.35 21.13
CA LEU A 116 -6.84 -13.47 21.37
C LEU A 116 -7.68 -13.25 22.64
N SER A 117 -7.08 -12.73 23.71
CA SER A 117 -7.83 -12.39 24.94
C SER A 117 -8.65 -11.11 24.77
N ILE A 118 -8.19 -10.12 23.98
CA ILE A 118 -8.96 -8.90 23.67
C ILE A 118 -10.21 -9.23 22.85
N ALA A 119 -10.09 -10.00 21.77
CA ALA A 119 -11.23 -10.45 20.95
C ALA A 119 -12.21 -11.39 21.68
N ASN A 120 -11.88 -11.81 22.91
CA ASN A 120 -12.71 -12.67 23.76
C ASN A 120 -13.03 -12.04 25.12
N SER A 121 -12.87 -10.72 25.30
CA SER A 121 -13.07 -10.01 26.58
C SER A 121 -14.40 -10.34 27.27
N ASP A 122 -15.45 -10.48 26.46
CA ASP A 122 -16.83 -10.58 26.92
C ASP A 122 -17.26 -12.04 27.17
N PHE A 123 -16.37 -13.01 26.96
CA PHE A 123 -16.66 -14.45 27.02
C PHE A 123 -15.95 -15.12 28.20
N ARG A 124 -16.65 -16.05 28.87
CA ARG A 124 -16.09 -16.89 29.94
C ARG A 124 -15.26 -18.09 29.41
N GLY A 125 -14.70 -17.92 28.23
CA GLY A 125 -13.94 -18.91 27.48
C GLY A 125 -13.45 -18.31 26.18
N ARG A 126 -12.70 -19.06 25.37
CA ARG A 126 -12.14 -18.57 24.11
C ARG A 126 -12.90 -19.12 22.91
N ILE A 127 -13.06 -18.28 21.89
CA ILE A 127 -13.48 -18.60 20.54
C ILE A 127 -12.33 -18.20 19.62
N PHE A 128 -11.97 -19.10 18.72
CA PHE A 128 -11.09 -18.82 17.60
C PHE A 128 -11.41 -19.76 16.44
N PHE A 129 -10.94 -19.41 15.24
CA PHE A 129 -11.14 -20.22 14.05
C PHE A 129 -9.78 -20.65 13.50
N LYS A 130 -9.66 -21.93 13.20
CA LYS A 130 -8.59 -22.44 12.34
C LYS A 130 -9.06 -22.31 10.90
N LEU A 131 -8.18 -21.84 10.03
CA LEU A 131 -8.42 -21.70 8.61
C LEU A 131 -7.47 -22.62 7.85
N ASP A 132 -8.03 -23.50 7.03
CA ASP A 132 -7.33 -24.21 5.97
C ASP A 132 -7.47 -23.38 4.69
N GLU A 133 -6.36 -22.83 4.19
CA GLU A 133 -6.36 -21.91 3.05
C GLU A 133 -6.62 -22.65 1.72
N GLU A 134 -6.04 -23.84 1.55
CA GLU A 134 -6.09 -24.63 0.33
C GLU A 134 -7.49 -25.20 0.09
N GLN A 135 -8.07 -25.80 1.14
CA GLN A 135 -9.42 -26.35 1.11
C GLN A 135 -10.49 -25.29 1.42
N ARG A 136 -10.08 -24.07 1.78
CA ARG A 136 -10.92 -22.89 2.10
C ARG A 136 -11.91 -23.18 3.24
N LEU A 137 -11.42 -23.80 4.30
CA LEU A 137 -12.24 -24.30 5.41
C LEU A 137 -12.05 -23.45 6.66
N ILE A 138 -13.13 -22.96 7.26
CA ILE A 138 -13.10 -22.48 8.64
C ILE A 138 -13.61 -23.56 9.59
N LYS A 139 -12.84 -23.85 10.64
CA LYS A 139 -13.24 -24.71 11.75
C LYS A 139 -13.21 -23.90 13.04
N ARG A 140 -14.34 -23.84 13.75
CA ARG A 140 -14.41 -23.26 15.10
C ARG A 140 -13.66 -24.13 16.10
N GLU A 141 -12.99 -23.50 17.05
CA GLU A 141 -12.44 -24.12 18.25
C GLU A 141 -12.89 -23.31 19.48
N GLY A 142 -13.15 -24.00 20.60
CA GLY A 142 -13.53 -23.36 21.86
C GLY A 142 -15.03 -23.35 22.15
N VAL A 143 -15.56 -22.25 22.69
CA VAL A 143 -16.93 -22.19 23.26
C VAL A 143 -18.01 -22.41 22.19
N SER A 144 -19.03 -23.21 22.51
CA SER A 144 -20.19 -23.39 21.65
C SER A 144 -21.28 -22.34 21.93
N ILE A 145 -21.35 -21.36 21.04
CA ILE A 145 -22.46 -20.40 20.89
C ILE A 145 -22.86 -20.34 19.40
N PRO A 146 -24.00 -19.74 19.03
CA PRO A 146 -24.34 -19.52 17.62
C PRO A 146 -23.28 -18.66 16.90
N CYS A 147 -22.81 -19.13 15.75
CA CYS A 147 -21.85 -18.43 14.88
C CYS A 147 -22.34 -18.43 13.43
N CYS A 148 -22.09 -17.36 12.68
CA CYS A 148 -22.29 -17.31 11.23
C CYS A 148 -21.20 -16.51 10.52
N TYR A 149 -21.01 -16.77 9.22
CA TYR A 149 -20.21 -15.91 8.35
C TYR A 149 -21.09 -15.10 7.39
N ARG A 150 -20.59 -13.93 6.99
CA ARG A 150 -21.24 -12.98 6.09
C ARG A 150 -20.26 -12.57 4.99
N PRO A 151 -20.52 -12.86 3.70
CA PRO A 151 -19.71 -12.33 2.60
C PRO A 151 -19.83 -10.81 2.52
N PHE A 152 -18.72 -10.12 2.29
CA PHE A 152 -18.72 -8.68 2.04
C PHE A 152 -17.83 -8.30 0.86
N TYR A 153 -18.18 -7.18 0.22
CA TYR A 153 -17.61 -6.73 -1.05
C TYR A 153 -17.38 -5.22 -1.01
N ARG A 154 -16.35 -4.75 -1.72
CA ARG A 154 -16.01 -3.31 -1.84
C ARG A 154 -17.16 -2.55 -2.51
N VAL A 155 -17.54 -1.39 -1.96
CA VAL A 155 -18.32 -0.37 -2.69
C VAL A 155 -17.36 0.71 -3.19
N ASN A 156 -16.51 1.22 -2.29
CA ASN A 156 -15.49 2.23 -2.54
C ASN A 156 -14.34 2.03 -1.52
N ASP A 157 -13.44 3.00 -1.36
CA ASP A 157 -12.30 2.90 -0.43
C ASP A 157 -12.62 3.05 1.07
N VAL A 158 -13.86 3.37 1.43
CA VAL A 158 -14.30 3.58 2.83
C VAL A 158 -15.55 2.77 3.20
N GLU A 159 -16.26 2.19 2.23
CA GLU A 159 -17.48 1.40 2.44
C GLU A 159 -17.43 0.00 1.83
N ASN A 160 -17.99 -0.96 2.58
CA ASN A 160 -18.22 -2.33 2.15
C ASN A 160 -19.72 -2.67 2.21
N TRP A 161 -20.19 -3.40 1.21
CA TRP A 161 -21.54 -3.96 1.15
C TRP A 161 -21.54 -5.41 1.63
N ILE A 162 -22.48 -5.76 2.50
CA ILE A 162 -22.68 -7.12 3.01
C ILE A 162 -23.78 -7.79 2.18
N GLU A 163 -23.54 -9.01 1.70
CA GLU A 163 -24.49 -9.70 0.83
C GLU A 163 -25.86 -9.90 1.53
N PRO A 164 -27.00 -9.54 0.92
CA PRO A 164 -28.33 -9.75 1.48
C PRO A 164 -28.97 -11.03 0.94
N THR A 165 -29.76 -11.69 1.79
CA THR A 165 -30.68 -12.76 1.39
C THR A 165 -31.80 -12.21 0.49
N LYS A 166 -32.52 -13.11 -0.19
CA LYS A 166 -33.70 -12.77 -1.01
C LYS A 166 -34.77 -11.97 -0.24
N ASP A 167 -34.83 -12.12 1.08
CA ASP A 167 -35.78 -11.43 1.97
C ASP A 167 -35.28 -10.06 2.45
N ARG A 168 -34.20 -9.52 1.87
CA ARG A 168 -33.51 -8.28 2.29
C ARG A 168 -32.90 -8.29 3.71
N ARG A 169 -32.95 -9.43 4.40
CA ARG A 169 -32.17 -9.69 5.64
C ARG A 169 -30.72 -10.00 5.26
N TYR A 170 -29.71 -9.57 6.01
CA TYR A 170 -28.31 -9.88 5.70
C TYR A 170 -28.04 -11.40 5.63
N VAL A 171 -27.18 -11.83 4.71
CA VAL A 171 -26.67 -13.20 4.67
C VAL A 171 -25.90 -13.47 5.96
N CYS A 172 -26.19 -14.62 6.58
CA CYS A 172 -25.59 -15.09 7.82
C CYS A 172 -25.57 -16.62 7.71
N HIS A 173 -24.53 -17.16 7.10
CA HIS A 173 -24.36 -18.59 6.88
C HIS A 173 -23.85 -19.25 8.16
N ASN A 174 -24.67 -20.09 8.80
CA ASN A 174 -24.31 -20.76 10.05
C ASN A 174 -22.96 -21.49 9.93
N ILE A 175 -22.04 -21.20 10.85
CA ILE A 175 -20.81 -21.95 11.03
C ILE A 175 -21.11 -23.07 12.01
N THR A 176 -20.90 -24.30 11.60
CA THR A 176 -21.15 -25.48 12.45
C THR A 176 -19.96 -25.74 13.40
N GLU A 177 -20.13 -26.69 14.31
CA GLU A 177 -18.99 -27.25 15.07
C GLU A 177 -18.06 -28.11 14.21
N GLN A 178 -18.54 -28.51 13.03
CA GLN A 178 -17.75 -29.17 12.01
C GLN A 178 -17.08 -28.14 11.09
N VAL A 179 -16.32 -28.67 10.15
CA VAL A 179 -15.66 -27.94 9.08
C VAL A 179 -16.70 -27.20 8.21
N THR A 180 -16.52 -25.89 8.00
CA THR A 180 -17.39 -25.07 7.14
C THR A 180 -16.62 -24.57 5.92
N ILE A 181 -17.02 -25.03 4.72
CA ILE A 181 -16.39 -24.68 3.43
C ILE A 181 -16.85 -23.28 3.00
N ILE A 182 -15.92 -22.43 2.57
CA ILE A 182 -16.21 -21.08 2.05
C ILE A 182 -16.16 -21.07 0.51
N PRO A 183 -17.31 -20.83 -0.17
CA PRO A 183 -17.41 -20.83 -1.63
C PRO A 183 -16.30 -20.05 -2.34
N SER A 184 -15.77 -20.62 -3.42
CA SER A 184 -14.61 -20.09 -4.16
C SER A 184 -14.78 -18.65 -4.67
N ARG A 185 -16.02 -18.21 -4.94
CA ARG A 185 -16.33 -16.83 -5.38
C ARG A 185 -16.08 -15.74 -4.32
N ILE A 186 -15.86 -16.11 -3.06
CA ILE A 186 -15.81 -15.16 -1.93
C ILE A 186 -14.35 -14.88 -1.56
N GLU A 187 -13.93 -13.62 -1.63
CA GLU A 187 -12.59 -13.19 -1.18
C GLU A 187 -12.58 -12.77 0.30
N PHE A 188 -13.68 -12.23 0.83
CA PHE A 188 -13.76 -11.77 2.21
C PHE A 188 -15.03 -12.22 2.91
N ILE A 189 -14.89 -12.75 4.14
CA ILE A 189 -16.02 -12.98 5.06
C ILE A 189 -15.77 -12.28 6.39
N GLU A 190 -16.83 -11.73 6.96
CA GLU A 190 -16.92 -11.44 8.39
C GLU A 190 -17.47 -12.68 9.10
N VAL A 191 -16.95 -13.00 10.27
CA VAL A 191 -17.47 -14.03 11.18
C VAL A 191 -18.00 -13.35 12.43
N ILE A 192 -19.24 -13.65 12.81
CA ILE A 192 -19.88 -13.17 14.04
C ILE A 192 -20.33 -14.39 14.85
N CYS A 193 -20.06 -14.38 16.16
CA CYS A 193 -20.73 -15.25 17.10
C CYS A 193 -21.43 -14.43 18.19
N ASP A 194 -22.64 -14.81 18.56
CA ASP A 194 -23.52 -14.01 19.43
C ASP A 194 -24.44 -14.95 20.23
N ASP A 195 -24.47 -14.77 21.56
CA ASP A 195 -25.33 -15.52 22.49
C ASP A 195 -26.48 -14.68 23.07
N GLY A 196 -26.67 -13.46 22.57
CA GLY A 196 -27.61 -12.46 23.09
C GLY A 196 -27.09 -11.66 24.29
N ARG A 197 -25.82 -11.83 24.68
CA ARG A 197 -25.15 -11.08 25.77
C ARG A 197 -23.77 -10.57 25.38
N SER A 198 -23.00 -11.37 24.65
CA SER A 198 -21.61 -11.11 24.27
C SER A 198 -21.43 -11.39 22.77
N SER A 199 -20.69 -10.53 22.05
CA SER A 199 -20.47 -10.68 20.60
C SER A 199 -19.00 -10.83 20.23
N TYR A 200 -18.64 -11.95 19.61
CA TYR A 200 -17.32 -12.18 19.01
C TYR A 200 -17.36 -11.76 17.54
N LYS A 201 -16.30 -11.12 17.05
CA LYS A 201 -16.16 -10.74 15.63
C LYS A 201 -14.74 -11.02 15.13
N ASP A 202 -14.63 -11.60 13.95
CA ASP A 202 -13.38 -11.80 13.22
C ASP A 202 -13.65 -11.67 11.71
N ALA A 203 -12.62 -11.70 10.87
CA ALA A 203 -12.79 -11.81 9.42
C ALA A 203 -11.67 -12.63 8.78
N PHE A 204 -11.98 -13.22 7.62
CA PHE A 204 -11.01 -13.99 6.85
C PHE A 204 -10.95 -13.48 5.42
N ALA A 205 -9.73 -13.08 5.02
CA ALA A 205 -9.36 -12.83 3.64
C ALA A 205 -8.84 -14.12 3.01
N PHE A 206 -9.40 -14.48 1.86
CA PHE A 206 -9.01 -15.61 1.03
C PHE A 206 -8.51 -15.06 -0.31
N LEU A 207 -7.43 -15.63 -0.83
CA LEU A 207 -6.97 -15.34 -2.18
C LEU A 207 -7.43 -16.48 -3.12
N ARG A 208 -7.56 -16.17 -4.41
CA ARG A 208 -8.02 -17.09 -5.45
C ARG A 208 -7.47 -16.65 -6.81
N LYS A 209 -7.24 -17.58 -7.73
CA LYS A 209 -7.15 -17.23 -9.15
C LYS A 209 -8.50 -16.66 -9.61
N LYS A 210 -8.47 -15.57 -10.36
CA LYS A 210 -9.65 -14.83 -10.81
C LYS A 210 -9.89 -15.12 -12.29
N PRO A 211 -10.95 -15.82 -12.72
CA PRO A 211 -11.21 -16.08 -14.14
C PRO A 211 -11.05 -14.84 -15.03
N GLU A 212 -11.55 -13.70 -14.56
CA GLU A 212 -11.45 -12.37 -15.17
C GLU A 212 -10.01 -11.82 -15.31
N VAL A 213 -9.08 -12.30 -14.47
CA VAL A 213 -7.63 -11.97 -14.48
C VAL A 213 -6.83 -13.01 -15.27
N GLU A 214 -7.14 -14.30 -15.12
CA GLU A 214 -6.51 -15.38 -15.88
C GLU A 214 -6.81 -15.22 -17.38
N GLU A 215 -8.06 -14.90 -17.76
CA GLU A 215 -8.46 -14.61 -19.14
C GLU A 215 -7.71 -13.37 -19.68
N ARG A 216 -7.53 -12.32 -18.87
CA ARG A 216 -6.72 -11.14 -19.22
C ARG A 216 -5.29 -11.54 -19.56
N ILE A 217 -4.68 -12.40 -18.74
CA ILE A 217 -3.28 -12.84 -18.89
C ILE A 217 -3.12 -13.77 -20.09
N GLU A 218 -4.01 -14.76 -20.26
CA GLU A 218 -4.04 -15.61 -21.45
C GLU A 218 -4.15 -14.78 -22.74
N ASN A 219 -5.01 -13.76 -22.76
CA ASN A 219 -5.24 -12.93 -23.94
C ASN A 219 -4.11 -11.91 -24.19
N LEU A 220 -3.25 -11.63 -23.19
CA LEU A 220 -1.99 -10.93 -23.38
C LEU A 220 -0.93 -11.88 -23.99
N ALA A 221 -0.74 -13.07 -23.41
CA ALA A 221 0.21 -14.06 -23.90
C ALA A 221 -0.07 -14.52 -25.35
N LYS A 222 -1.35 -14.66 -25.72
CA LYS A 222 -1.76 -14.92 -27.12
C LYS A 222 -1.29 -13.80 -28.06
N LYS A 223 -1.48 -12.53 -27.69
CA LYS A 223 -1.05 -11.37 -28.49
C LYS A 223 0.47 -11.20 -28.55
N GLU A 224 1.17 -11.46 -27.44
CA GLU A 224 2.63 -11.46 -27.36
C GLU A 224 3.20 -12.47 -28.38
N LYS A 225 2.63 -13.68 -28.43
CA LYS A 225 3.00 -14.75 -29.36
C LYS A 225 2.50 -14.57 -30.80
N GLU A 226 1.43 -13.81 -31.02
CA GLU A 226 0.99 -13.40 -32.36
C GLU A 226 1.88 -12.29 -32.95
N ALA A 227 2.42 -11.41 -32.09
CA ALA A 227 3.30 -10.32 -32.49
C ALA A 227 4.74 -10.78 -32.77
N ASP A 228 5.29 -11.70 -31.96
CA ASP A 228 6.56 -12.37 -32.27
C ASP A 228 6.46 -13.91 -32.05
N PRO A 229 6.07 -14.66 -33.10
CA PRO A 229 5.95 -16.13 -33.04
C PRO A 229 7.28 -16.88 -32.84
N TYR A 230 8.42 -16.20 -32.95
CA TYR A 230 9.77 -16.77 -32.83
C TYR A 230 10.61 -16.11 -31.73
N GLY A 231 10.02 -15.19 -30.95
CA GLY A 231 10.68 -14.50 -29.87
C GLY A 231 11.13 -15.46 -28.77
N PRO A 232 12.24 -15.18 -28.07
CA PRO A 232 12.64 -15.94 -26.90
C PRO A 232 11.58 -15.80 -25.80
N GLU A 233 11.28 -16.89 -25.11
CA GLU A 233 10.42 -16.87 -23.93
C GLU A 233 11.18 -16.15 -22.80
N VAL A 234 10.79 -14.90 -22.52
CA VAL A 234 11.45 -14.04 -21.52
C VAL A 234 11.06 -14.53 -20.13
N GLU A 235 12.04 -14.93 -19.33
CA GLU A 235 11.84 -15.31 -17.94
C GLU A 235 11.34 -14.11 -17.11
N LYS A 236 10.19 -14.30 -16.45
CA LYS A 236 9.45 -13.26 -15.72
C LYS A 236 9.50 -13.57 -14.21
N LEU A 237 10.35 -12.85 -13.49
CA LEU A 237 10.50 -12.97 -12.03
C LEU A 237 9.26 -12.47 -11.28
N ASN A 238 8.98 -13.08 -10.13
CA ASN A 238 8.04 -12.54 -9.14
C ASN A 238 8.65 -11.35 -8.40
N LEU A 239 7.89 -10.26 -8.24
CA LEU A 239 8.34 -9.07 -7.51
C LEU A 239 7.49 -8.83 -6.27
N LEU A 240 8.07 -9.09 -5.10
CA LEU A 240 7.46 -8.90 -3.80
C LEU A 240 8.10 -7.69 -3.11
N VAL A 241 7.33 -6.63 -2.88
CA VAL A 241 7.77 -5.42 -2.18
C VAL A 241 7.15 -5.40 -0.79
N ILE A 242 7.97 -5.68 0.23
CA ILE A 242 7.58 -5.62 1.64
C ILE A 242 8.08 -4.29 2.23
N GLY A 243 7.17 -3.33 2.34
CA GLY A 243 7.42 -2.09 3.03
C GLY A 243 7.07 -2.17 4.51
N LEU A 244 8.02 -1.75 5.34
CA LEU A 244 7.76 -1.34 6.72
C LEU A 244 7.74 0.18 6.73
N ASP A 245 6.55 0.76 6.88
CA ASP A 245 6.43 2.19 7.14
C ASP A 245 7.21 2.54 8.40
N SER A 246 7.70 3.77 8.45
CA SER A 246 8.31 4.29 9.65
C SER A 246 9.36 3.31 10.23
N THR A 247 10.33 2.88 9.41
CA THR A 247 11.40 1.96 9.79
C THR A 247 12.73 2.31 9.10
N SER A 248 13.59 3.05 9.82
CA SER A 248 14.97 3.29 9.39
C SER A 248 15.83 2.02 9.50
N GLN A 249 16.87 1.92 8.66
CA GLN A 249 17.80 0.77 8.64
C GLN A 249 18.37 0.49 10.03
N GLN A 250 18.73 1.55 10.73
CA GLN A 250 19.20 1.54 12.12
C GLN A 250 18.16 0.99 13.10
N ASN A 251 16.86 1.27 12.91
CA ASN A 251 15.82 0.68 13.75
C ASN A 251 15.53 -0.78 13.39
N PHE A 252 15.60 -1.15 12.12
CA PHE A 252 15.50 -2.54 11.67
C PHE A 252 16.61 -3.40 12.32
N ILE A 253 17.86 -2.92 12.31
CA ILE A 253 19.00 -3.60 12.97
C ILE A 253 18.77 -3.80 14.47
N ARG A 254 18.15 -2.82 15.17
CA ARG A 254 17.82 -2.94 16.59
C ARG A 254 16.65 -3.89 16.90
N ARG A 255 15.62 -3.88 16.06
CA ARG A 255 14.28 -4.41 16.39
C ARG A 255 13.90 -5.67 15.63
N MET A 256 14.54 -5.94 14.50
CA MET A 256 14.26 -7.08 13.62
C MET A 256 15.47 -8.03 13.51
N PRO A 257 16.17 -8.40 14.62
CA PRO A 257 17.47 -9.06 14.54
C PRO A 257 17.41 -10.44 13.87
N LYS A 258 16.33 -11.21 14.05
CA LYS A 258 16.21 -12.55 13.45
C LYS A 258 15.83 -12.46 11.98
N SER A 259 14.98 -11.50 11.64
CA SER A 259 14.64 -11.19 10.25
C SER A 259 15.87 -10.70 9.50
N LEU A 260 16.67 -9.81 10.11
CA LEU A 260 17.95 -9.37 9.57
C LEU A 260 18.91 -10.54 9.36
N GLU A 261 19.15 -11.35 10.39
CA GLU A 261 20.00 -12.54 10.32
C GLU A 261 19.58 -13.45 9.16
N TYR A 262 18.28 -13.74 9.01
CA TYR A 262 17.77 -14.57 7.92
C TYR A 262 17.97 -13.93 6.54
N VAL A 263 17.67 -12.64 6.39
CA VAL A 263 17.87 -11.87 5.15
C VAL A 263 19.35 -11.83 4.73
N THR A 264 20.28 -11.63 5.67
CA THR A 264 21.71 -11.48 5.34
C THR A 264 22.51 -12.78 5.33
N THR A 265 22.00 -13.90 5.88
CA THR A 265 22.74 -15.18 5.97
C THR A 265 22.08 -16.35 5.27
N THR A 266 20.77 -16.30 5.03
CA THR A 266 20.02 -17.39 4.38
C THR A 266 19.46 -17.00 3.01
N LEU A 267 19.11 -15.72 2.81
CA LEU A 267 18.68 -15.19 1.51
C LEU A 267 19.79 -14.44 0.73
N ASP A 268 20.99 -14.34 1.32
CA ASP A 268 22.18 -13.61 0.81
C ASP A 268 21.84 -12.21 0.21
N ALA A 269 20.91 -11.51 0.85
CA ALA A 269 20.24 -10.37 0.23
C ALA A 269 21.11 -9.11 0.18
N VAL A 270 21.08 -8.41 -0.95
CA VAL A 270 21.89 -7.21 -1.18
C VAL A 270 21.34 -6.03 -0.35
N ARG A 271 22.22 -5.47 0.49
CA ARG A 271 21.94 -4.26 1.28
C ARG A 271 22.23 -3.01 0.46
N LEU A 272 21.19 -2.23 0.14
CA LEU A 272 21.34 -0.99 -0.62
C LEU A 272 21.76 0.18 0.30
N ASP A 273 23.01 0.16 0.76
CA ASP A 273 23.55 1.26 1.55
C ASP A 273 23.57 2.58 0.76
N GLY A 274 23.04 3.64 1.37
CA GLY A 274 22.85 4.93 0.71
C GLY A 274 21.57 5.06 -0.12
N TYR A 275 20.75 4.02 -0.25
CA TYR A 275 19.36 4.19 -0.66
C TYR A 275 18.59 4.91 0.46
N VAL A 276 18.02 6.08 0.16
CA VAL A 276 17.44 6.99 1.16
C VAL A 276 16.07 7.53 0.73
N LYS A 277 15.29 7.95 1.73
CA LYS A 277 14.00 8.63 1.53
C LYS A 277 14.21 10.00 0.85
N VAL A 278 13.34 10.36 -0.10
CA VAL A 278 13.38 11.61 -0.88
C VAL A 278 12.47 12.71 -0.32
N GLY A 279 11.63 12.40 0.68
CA GLY A 279 10.82 13.37 1.43
C GLY A 279 10.56 12.89 2.85
N GLU A 280 9.85 13.69 3.65
CA GLU A 280 9.73 13.38 5.09
C GLU A 280 8.77 12.23 5.41
N ASN A 281 7.54 12.28 4.87
CA ASN A 281 6.44 11.39 5.25
C ASN A 281 6.26 10.21 4.25
N THR A 282 5.30 9.32 4.49
CA THR A 282 5.02 8.15 3.64
C THR A 282 4.73 8.52 2.17
N LEU A 283 3.73 9.38 1.92
CA LEU A 283 3.31 9.78 0.56
C LEU A 283 4.43 10.36 -0.34
N PRO A 284 5.24 11.36 0.07
CA PRO A 284 6.31 11.91 -0.78
C PRO A 284 7.40 10.91 -1.14
N ASN A 285 7.52 9.80 -0.43
CA ASN A 285 8.46 8.72 -0.73
C ASN A 285 7.84 7.64 -1.62
N LEU A 286 6.58 7.29 -1.38
CA LEU A 286 5.91 6.23 -2.12
C LEU A 286 5.37 6.67 -3.48
N VAL A 287 5.06 7.96 -3.68
CA VAL A 287 4.74 8.48 -5.02
C VAL A 287 5.87 8.17 -6.02
N PRO A 288 7.13 8.62 -5.84
CA PRO A 288 8.19 8.32 -6.80
C PRO A 288 8.55 6.83 -6.87
N LEU A 289 8.50 6.08 -5.76
CA LEU A 289 8.71 4.62 -5.80
C LEU A 289 7.67 3.89 -6.65
N LEU A 290 6.40 4.30 -6.57
CA LEU A 290 5.27 3.62 -7.20
C LEU A 290 4.89 4.21 -8.56
N THR A 291 5.42 5.36 -8.99
CA THR A 291 5.06 6.02 -10.26
C THR A 291 6.24 6.50 -11.11
N GLY A 292 7.46 6.50 -10.57
CA GLY A 292 8.66 7.01 -11.24
C GLY A 292 8.76 8.54 -11.35
N ILE A 293 7.75 9.30 -10.90
CA ILE A 293 7.68 10.77 -11.01
C ILE A 293 7.72 11.46 -9.65
N GLY A 294 8.18 12.72 -9.63
CA GLY A 294 8.27 13.53 -8.40
C GLY A 294 6.90 13.92 -7.84
N LEU A 295 6.82 14.25 -6.55
CA LEU A 295 5.54 14.58 -5.90
C LEU A 295 4.80 15.76 -6.53
N GLU A 296 5.52 16.81 -6.94
CA GLU A 296 4.91 17.98 -7.57
C GLU A 296 4.41 17.66 -8.98
N GLU A 297 5.19 16.90 -9.75
CA GLU A 297 4.78 16.37 -11.06
C GLU A 297 3.56 15.43 -10.94
N PHE A 298 3.51 14.58 -9.91
CA PHE A 298 2.35 13.75 -9.59
C PHE A 298 1.11 14.60 -9.26
N ARG A 299 1.25 15.69 -8.52
CA ARG A 299 0.16 16.64 -8.28
C ARG A 299 -0.31 17.29 -9.57
N GLU A 300 0.60 17.76 -10.42
CA GLU A 300 0.25 18.35 -11.72
C GLU A 300 -0.42 17.34 -12.67
N LEU A 301 0.07 16.09 -12.71
CA LEU A 301 -0.39 15.08 -13.65
C LEU A 301 -1.66 14.33 -13.22
N CYS A 302 -1.85 14.06 -11.93
CA CYS A 302 -2.99 13.30 -11.39
C CYS A 302 -4.03 14.15 -10.66
N VAL A 303 -3.60 15.15 -9.88
CA VAL A 303 -4.48 15.87 -8.95
C VAL A 303 -5.08 17.11 -9.62
N MET A 304 -4.25 17.96 -10.22
CA MET A 304 -4.66 19.26 -10.74
C MET A 304 -5.41 19.18 -12.09
N LYS A 305 -5.32 18.06 -12.82
CA LYS A 305 -6.14 17.81 -14.02
C LYS A 305 -7.61 17.52 -13.72
N ASN A 306 -7.93 17.17 -12.47
CA ASN A 306 -9.27 16.88 -11.99
C ASN A 306 -9.74 18.00 -11.04
N PRO A 307 -10.02 19.22 -11.56
CA PRO A 307 -10.34 20.37 -10.72
C PRO A 307 -11.62 20.13 -9.89
N PRO A 308 -11.60 20.43 -8.58
CA PRO A 308 -12.71 20.09 -7.69
C PRO A 308 -13.89 21.05 -7.91
N MET A 309 -14.93 20.57 -8.60
CA MET A 309 -16.25 21.22 -8.58
C MET A 309 -17.35 20.34 -7.99
N GLU A 310 -17.21 18.99 -7.99
CA GLU A 310 -18.14 18.09 -7.27
C GLU A 310 -17.62 16.64 -7.04
N SER A 311 -16.65 16.16 -7.82
CA SER A 311 -16.07 14.81 -7.67
C SER A 311 -14.86 14.76 -6.72
N ALA A 312 -14.69 13.63 -6.03
CA ALA A 312 -13.46 13.33 -5.29
C ALA A 312 -12.26 13.20 -6.26
N ILE A 313 -11.05 13.49 -5.76
CA ILE A 313 -9.81 13.25 -6.49
C ILE A 313 -9.55 11.74 -6.51
N HIS A 314 -9.63 11.16 -7.70
CA HIS A 314 -9.34 9.76 -7.98
C HIS A 314 -7.96 9.63 -8.66
N LEU A 315 -7.19 8.65 -8.23
CA LEU A 315 -5.83 8.35 -8.70
C LEU A 315 -5.80 7.21 -9.74
N ASP A 316 -6.97 6.71 -10.14
CA ASP A 316 -7.16 5.59 -11.08
C ASP A 316 -6.40 5.76 -12.39
N ASP A 317 -6.16 6.99 -12.85
CA ASP A 317 -5.43 7.30 -14.09
C ASP A 317 -3.90 7.46 -13.90
N CYS A 318 -3.39 7.57 -12.68
CA CYS A 318 -1.96 7.77 -12.40
C CYS A 318 -1.06 6.66 -12.99
N PRO A 319 0.22 6.95 -13.32
CA PRO A 319 1.14 6.01 -13.96
C PRO A 319 1.76 5.01 -12.97
N PHE A 320 0.94 4.38 -12.12
CA PHE A 320 1.41 3.44 -11.10
C PHE A 320 2.07 2.19 -11.70
N ILE A 321 3.17 1.75 -11.11
CA ILE A 321 4.02 0.64 -11.55
C ILE A 321 3.25 -0.68 -11.65
N TRP A 322 2.27 -0.93 -10.77
CA TRP A 322 1.42 -2.12 -10.84
C TRP A 322 0.62 -2.18 -12.15
N LYS A 323 0.24 -1.06 -12.77
CA LYS A 323 -0.39 -1.08 -14.11
C LYS A 323 0.56 -1.60 -15.19
N GLN A 324 1.85 -1.30 -15.07
CA GLN A 324 2.87 -1.76 -16.02
C GLN A 324 3.05 -3.28 -15.89
N PHE A 325 3.14 -3.80 -14.65
CA PHE A 325 3.10 -5.23 -14.38
C PHE A 325 1.80 -5.89 -14.88
N GLN A 326 0.63 -5.29 -14.62
CA GLN A 326 -0.65 -5.79 -15.10
C GLN A 326 -0.68 -5.89 -16.64
N ALA A 327 -0.16 -4.89 -17.35
CA ALA A 327 -0.01 -4.90 -18.80
C ALA A 327 1.01 -5.94 -19.31
N ALA A 328 2.06 -6.24 -18.55
CA ALA A 328 3.08 -7.25 -18.84
C ALA A 328 2.62 -8.70 -18.56
N GLY A 329 1.35 -8.91 -18.19
CA GLY A 329 0.78 -10.24 -17.93
C GLY A 329 0.89 -10.70 -16.47
N TYR A 330 1.26 -9.82 -15.54
CA TYR A 330 1.33 -10.18 -14.12
C TYR A 330 -0.05 -10.10 -13.45
N ARG A 331 -0.16 -10.80 -12.33
CA ARG A 331 -1.21 -10.67 -11.31
C ARG A 331 -0.72 -9.68 -10.27
N THR A 332 -1.57 -8.74 -9.88
CA THR A 332 -1.18 -7.60 -9.05
C THR A 332 -1.89 -7.60 -7.70
N VAL A 333 -1.17 -7.25 -6.63
CA VAL A 333 -1.71 -7.17 -5.27
C VAL A 333 -1.25 -5.88 -4.59
N TYR A 334 -2.16 -5.19 -3.90
CA TYR A 334 -1.86 -4.08 -2.99
C TYR A 334 -2.54 -4.33 -1.63
N ALA A 335 -1.74 -4.36 -0.57
CA ALA A 335 -2.21 -4.47 0.81
C ALA A 335 -1.57 -3.48 1.79
N GLU A 336 -2.39 -2.92 2.69
CA GLU A 336 -2.00 -2.06 3.81
C GLU A 336 -2.83 -2.40 5.06
N ASP A 337 -2.23 -2.30 6.26
CA ASP A 337 -2.89 -2.59 7.55
C ASP A 337 -3.54 -1.36 8.20
N GLU A 338 -3.29 -0.16 7.66
CA GLU A 338 -3.82 1.11 8.17
C GLU A 338 -4.89 1.70 7.23
N VAL A 339 -6.05 2.05 7.80
CA VAL A 339 -7.23 2.48 7.04
C VAL A 339 -7.36 4.00 7.02
N SER A 340 -7.15 4.66 8.16
CA SER A 340 -7.37 6.11 8.34
C SER A 340 -6.23 6.98 7.81
N THR A 341 -5.01 6.44 7.86
CA THR A 341 -3.76 7.10 7.49
C THR A 341 -3.00 6.31 6.41
N GLY A 342 -3.69 5.40 5.70
CA GLY A 342 -3.17 4.64 4.57
C GLY A 342 -2.67 5.53 3.44
N ILE A 343 -1.75 4.99 2.63
CA ILE A 343 -0.73 5.75 1.86
C ILE A 343 -1.33 6.91 1.07
N PHE A 344 -2.39 6.63 0.32
CA PHE A 344 -3.09 7.61 -0.50
C PHE A 344 -4.36 8.13 0.21
N ASN A 345 -5.04 7.27 0.96
CA ASN A 345 -6.36 7.57 1.54
C ASN A 345 -6.34 8.62 2.66
N LEU A 346 -5.18 8.91 3.26
CA LEU A 346 -5.01 10.05 4.16
C LEU A 346 -5.24 11.41 3.48
N VAL A 347 -4.83 11.55 2.21
CA VAL A 347 -4.91 12.81 1.45
C VAL A 347 -6.08 12.78 0.46
N PHE A 348 -6.41 11.60 -0.07
CA PHE A 348 -7.44 11.37 -1.05
C PHE A 348 -8.41 10.31 -0.52
N SER A 349 -9.42 10.68 0.28
CA SER A 349 -10.22 9.69 1.04
C SER A 349 -10.84 8.59 0.17
N HIS A 350 -11.17 8.91 -1.08
CA HIS A 350 -11.59 7.97 -2.12
C HIS A 350 -10.50 7.84 -3.20
N ALA A 351 -9.27 7.50 -2.80
CA ALA A 351 -8.08 7.51 -3.63
C ALA A 351 -8.25 6.73 -4.93
N PHE A 352 -9.00 5.63 -4.90
CA PHE A 352 -9.32 4.83 -6.06
C PHE A 352 -10.84 4.64 -6.22
N GLN A 353 -11.35 4.80 -7.44
CA GLN A 353 -12.74 4.49 -7.77
C GLN A 353 -12.88 2.98 -8.03
N GLN A 354 -12.01 2.40 -8.85
CA GLN A 354 -11.85 0.96 -9.06
C GLN A 354 -10.79 0.37 -8.12
N PRO A 355 -10.73 -0.95 -7.91
CA PRO A 355 -9.56 -1.57 -7.26
C PRO A 355 -8.29 -1.28 -8.08
N PRO A 356 -7.21 -0.73 -7.49
CA PRO A 356 -6.00 -0.37 -8.23
C PRO A 356 -5.19 -1.59 -8.72
N THR A 357 -5.48 -2.77 -8.20
CA THR A 357 -4.79 -4.05 -8.46
C THR A 357 -5.80 -5.19 -8.54
N ASP A 358 -5.40 -6.32 -9.14
CA ASP A 358 -6.25 -7.51 -9.30
C ASP A 358 -6.71 -8.06 -7.93
N HIS A 359 -5.90 -7.92 -6.88
CA HIS A 359 -6.24 -8.20 -5.49
C HIS A 359 -5.96 -7.01 -4.57
N TYR A 360 -7.01 -6.33 -4.13
CA TYR A 360 -6.92 -5.19 -3.24
C TYR A 360 -7.38 -5.59 -1.82
N PHE A 361 -6.51 -5.45 -0.83
CA PHE A 361 -6.79 -5.87 0.55
C PHE A 361 -7.61 -4.84 1.35
N ARG A 362 -7.60 -3.55 0.95
CA ARG A 362 -8.26 -2.45 1.67
C ARG A 362 -9.72 -2.73 2.11
N PRO A 363 -10.59 -3.40 1.31
CA PRO A 363 -11.93 -3.82 1.75
C PRO A 363 -11.91 -4.61 3.07
N PHE A 364 -10.95 -5.52 3.25
CA PHE A 364 -10.78 -6.28 4.48
C PHE A 364 -10.40 -5.38 5.66
N SER A 365 -9.36 -4.55 5.51
CA SER A 365 -8.89 -3.63 6.55
C SER A 365 -10.02 -2.68 6.98
N VAL A 366 -10.74 -2.09 6.02
CA VAL A 366 -11.93 -1.24 6.25
C VAL A 366 -13.01 -2.00 7.02
N ARG A 367 -13.28 -3.27 6.70
CA ARG A 367 -14.30 -4.03 7.44
C ARG A 367 -13.87 -4.32 8.88
N MET A 368 -12.61 -4.68 9.11
CA MET A 368 -12.12 -4.98 10.47
C MET A 368 -12.18 -3.74 11.37
N VAL A 369 -11.69 -2.60 10.90
CA VAL A 369 -11.75 -1.33 11.65
C VAL A 369 -13.21 -0.93 11.93
N THR A 370 -14.11 -1.03 10.95
CA THR A 370 -15.53 -0.64 11.13
C THR A 370 -16.37 -1.65 11.92
N SER A 371 -16.02 -2.94 11.96
CA SER A 371 -16.82 -3.94 12.66
C SER A 371 -16.38 -4.21 14.09
N GLN A 372 -15.07 -4.16 14.38
CA GLN A 372 -14.52 -4.61 15.66
C GLN A 372 -14.39 -3.49 16.71
N ASN A 373 -14.28 -2.22 16.29
CA ASN A 373 -14.27 -1.04 17.18
C ASN A 373 -13.25 -1.15 18.34
N VAL A 374 -12.07 -1.73 18.07
CA VAL A 374 -11.08 -2.09 19.10
C VAL A 374 -10.25 -0.86 19.50
N TYR A 375 -10.23 -0.56 20.80
CA TYR A 375 -9.59 0.65 21.35
C TYR A 375 -8.05 0.67 21.24
N ASP A 376 -7.38 -0.46 21.05
CA ASP A 376 -5.91 -0.51 20.92
C ASP A 376 -5.39 -0.19 19.51
N GLY A 377 -6.20 -0.40 18.47
CA GLY A 377 -5.81 -0.17 17.07
C GLY A 377 -4.77 -1.13 16.47
N PHE A 378 -4.22 -2.10 17.22
CA PHE A 378 -3.21 -3.04 16.74
C PHE A 378 -3.77 -4.44 16.44
N CYS A 379 -4.94 -4.80 16.98
CA CYS A 379 -5.58 -6.09 16.75
C CYS A 379 -6.55 -6.10 15.54
N MET A 380 -6.54 -7.21 14.81
CA MET A 380 -7.53 -7.61 13.81
C MET A 380 -8.09 -8.98 14.25
N GLY A 381 -9.18 -8.95 15.01
CA GLY A 381 -9.72 -10.12 15.69
C GLY A 381 -8.71 -10.71 16.68
N PRO A 382 -8.54 -12.05 16.74
CA PRO A 382 -7.61 -12.70 17.65
C PRO A 382 -6.13 -12.58 17.24
N ARG A 383 -5.81 -11.76 16.21
CA ARG A 383 -4.49 -11.64 15.58
C ARG A 383 -4.04 -10.17 15.58
N MET A 384 -2.73 -9.91 15.45
CA MET A 384 -2.22 -8.55 15.22
C MET A 384 -2.43 -8.14 13.76
N GLY A 385 -2.71 -6.86 13.47
CA GLY A 385 -2.95 -6.37 12.10
C GLY A 385 -1.80 -6.67 11.14
N ILE A 386 -0.56 -6.42 11.56
CA ILE A 386 0.64 -6.76 10.78
C ILE A 386 0.78 -8.28 10.52
N GLN A 387 0.27 -9.13 11.41
CA GLN A 387 0.20 -10.56 11.12
C GLN A 387 -0.77 -10.80 9.97
N VAL A 388 -2.00 -10.29 10.04
CA VAL A 388 -3.01 -10.56 9.00
C VAL A 388 -2.59 -10.00 7.65
N LEU A 389 -1.83 -8.90 7.62
CA LEU A 389 -1.20 -8.34 6.43
C LEU A 389 -0.12 -9.27 5.83
N PHE A 390 0.77 -9.83 6.66
CA PHE A 390 1.79 -10.78 6.19
C PHE A 390 1.20 -12.15 5.84
N ASP A 391 0.22 -12.65 6.60
CA ASP A 391 -0.58 -13.84 6.27
C ASP A 391 -1.24 -13.67 4.88
N TYR A 392 -1.61 -12.43 4.46
CA TYR A 392 -2.14 -12.14 3.12
C TYR A 392 -1.08 -12.17 2.01
N LEU A 393 0.17 -11.78 2.30
CA LEU A 393 1.32 -11.96 1.40
C LEU A 393 1.66 -13.45 1.23
N GLU A 394 1.66 -14.24 2.31
CA GLU A 394 1.86 -15.69 2.22
C GLU A 394 0.76 -16.37 1.38
N LYS A 395 -0.51 -15.93 1.48
CA LYS A 395 -1.61 -16.41 0.62
C LYS A 395 -1.39 -16.07 -0.85
N ALA A 396 -0.89 -14.87 -1.17
CA ALA A 396 -0.60 -14.49 -2.55
C ALA A 396 0.47 -15.39 -3.16
N ALA A 397 1.60 -15.55 -2.47
CA ALA A 397 2.69 -16.44 -2.91
C ALA A 397 2.24 -17.90 -3.05
N ARG A 398 1.48 -18.45 -2.08
CA ARG A 398 0.96 -19.82 -2.15
C ARG A 398 -0.01 -20.01 -3.33
N THR A 399 -0.89 -19.04 -3.58
CA THR A 399 -1.86 -19.08 -4.71
C THR A 399 -1.19 -18.98 -6.07
N TYR A 400 -0.03 -18.33 -6.13
CA TYR A 400 0.72 -18.00 -7.35
C TYR A 400 2.15 -18.56 -7.30
N SER A 401 2.23 -19.85 -6.97
CA SER A 401 3.47 -20.63 -6.81
C SER A 401 3.83 -21.49 -8.03
N SER A 402 3.05 -21.44 -9.12
CA SER A 402 3.44 -22.09 -10.39
C SER A 402 4.59 -21.33 -11.05
N PRO A 403 5.53 -21.98 -11.77
CA PRO A 403 6.52 -21.29 -12.61
C PRO A 403 5.89 -20.37 -13.68
N THR A 404 4.64 -20.63 -14.05
CA THR A 404 3.82 -19.82 -14.98
C THR A 404 3.00 -18.73 -14.29
N ASP A 405 3.14 -18.56 -12.98
CA ASP A 405 2.50 -17.49 -12.22
C ASP A 405 3.48 -16.33 -11.99
N HIS A 406 3.23 -15.21 -12.67
CA HIS A 406 3.96 -13.96 -12.44
C HIS A 406 3.12 -13.03 -11.56
N LEU A 407 3.71 -12.59 -10.44
CA LEU A 407 3.09 -11.87 -9.34
C LEU A 407 3.86 -10.58 -9.05
N PHE A 408 3.16 -9.45 -9.07
CA PHE A 408 3.61 -8.20 -8.47
C PHE A 408 2.81 -7.98 -7.18
N HIS A 409 3.48 -7.99 -6.04
CA HIS A 409 2.84 -7.82 -4.74
C HIS A 409 3.44 -6.64 -3.98
N PHE A 410 2.65 -5.61 -3.71
CA PHE A 410 3.04 -4.49 -2.86
C PHE A 410 2.30 -4.57 -1.50
N THR A 411 3.05 -4.79 -0.43
CA THR A 411 2.54 -4.77 0.95
C THR A 411 3.22 -3.65 1.73
N TRP A 412 2.44 -2.84 2.44
CA TRP A 412 2.93 -1.74 3.27
C TRP A 412 2.34 -1.84 4.68
N ALA A 413 3.18 -2.19 5.66
CA ALA A 413 2.78 -2.24 7.06
C ALA A 413 3.02 -0.87 7.70
N SER A 414 1.98 -0.20 8.18
CA SER A 414 2.06 1.11 8.87
C SER A 414 1.64 1.01 10.33
N LYS A 415 0.64 0.19 10.67
CA LYS A 415 -0.13 0.34 11.91
C LYS A 415 0.71 0.19 13.18
N LEU A 416 1.63 -0.77 13.20
CA LEU A 416 2.37 -1.15 14.41
C LEU A 416 3.38 -0.11 14.92
N MET A 417 4.11 0.56 14.03
CA MET A 417 5.31 1.36 14.37
C MET A 417 5.18 2.87 14.14
N HIS A 418 4.05 3.36 13.63
CA HIS A 418 3.81 4.79 13.37
C HIS A 418 4.09 5.69 14.59
N ASP A 419 3.59 5.31 15.78
CA ASP A 419 3.67 6.14 16.99
C ASP A 419 4.75 5.70 17.99
N ASP A 420 5.35 4.51 17.83
CA ASP A 420 6.36 3.97 18.74
C ASP A 420 7.30 2.99 18.02
N PHE A 421 8.52 3.45 17.76
CA PHE A 421 9.56 2.70 17.06
C PHE A 421 10.00 1.41 17.79
N ASN A 422 9.67 1.25 19.07
CA ASN A 422 10.00 0.06 19.85
C ASN A 422 9.07 -1.12 19.53
N LYS A 423 7.81 -0.84 19.15
CA LYS A 423 6.81 -1.88 18.81
C LYS A 423 7.17 -2.70 17.58
N LEU A 424 8.04 -2.19 16.71
CA LEU A 424 8.61 -2.94 15.58
C LEU A 424 9.16 -4.31 16.02
N GLY A 425 9.68 -4.44 17.25
CA GLY A 425 10.14 -5.72 17.79
C GLY A 425 9.08 -6.83 17.90
N TRP A 426 7.78 -6.49 17.85
CA TRP A 426 6.70 -7.48 17.76
C TRP A 426 6.59 -8.09 16.35
N ALA A 427 7.06 -7.41 15.31
CA ALA A 427 7.00 -7.86 13.93
C ALA A 427 8.09 -8.89 13.57
N ASP A 428 9.23 -8.91 14.26
CA ASP A 428 10.40 -9.75 13.92
C ASP A 428 10.05 -11.24 13.82
N GLY A 429 9.29 -11.74 14.79
CA GLY A 429 8.84 -13.13 14.80
C GLY A 429 7.80 -13.45 13.72
N HIS A 430 7.22 -12.45 13.05
CA HIS A 430 6.22 -12.60 11.99
C HIS A 430 6.88 -12.49 10.62
N LEU A 431 7.65 -11.41 10.37
CA LEU A 431 8.40 -11.23 9.13
C LEU A 431 9.34 -12.42 8.86
N LEU A 432 10.03 -12.94 9.88
CA LEU A 432 10.86 -14.14 9.76
C LEU A 432 10.09 -15.39 9.26
N ARG A 433 8.83 -15.58 9.67
CA ARG A 433 8.03 -16.74 9.20
C ARG A 433 7.60 -16.54 7.76
N THR A 434 7.21 -15.33 7.41
CA THR A 434 6.82 -14.98 6.04
C THR A 434 7.99 -15.08 5.08
N LEU A 435 9.16 -14.55 5.43
CA LEU A 435 10.39 -14.73 4.63
C LEU A 435 10.76 -16.21 4.45
N LYS A 436 10.61 -17.04 5.50
CA LYS A 436 10.79 -18.51 5.39
C LYS A 436 9.76 -19.16 4.47
N THR A 437 8.47 -18.85 4.62
CA THR A 437 7.40 -19.30 3.71
C THR A 437 7.73 -18.95 2.25
N LEU A 438 8.11 -17.69 1.98
CA LEU A 438 8.40 -17.23 0.62
C LEU A 438 9.64 -17.91 0.02
N ASN A 439 10.63 -18.25 0.84
CA ASN A 439 11.80 -19.00 0.44
C ASN A 439 11.48 -20.49 0.19
N GLU A 440 10.70 -21.12 1.08
CA GLU A 440 10.22 -22.51 0.94
C GLU A 440 9.34 -22.72 -0.29
N LEU A 441 8.66 -21.67 -0.76
CA LEU A 441 7.85 -21.65 -1.98
C LEU A 441 8.63 -21.28 -3.25
N GLY A 442 9.94 -21.00 -3.14
CA GLY A 442 10.75 -20.47 -4.26
C GLY A 442 10.37 -19.04 -4.70
N THR A 443 9.39 -18.38 -4.08
CA THR A 443 8.92 -17.06 -4.50
C THR A 443 9.93 -15.93 -4.24
N CYS A 444 10.97 -16.18 -3.43
CA CYS A 444 12.16 -15.33 -3.29
C CYS A 444 13.35 -15.75 -4.19
N ILE A 445 13.28 -16.91 -4.86
CA ILE A 445 14.38 -17.55 -5.59
C ILE A 445 13.84 -18.05 -6.95
N ASN A 446 13.67 -17.10 -7.88
CA ASN A 446 13.65 -17.39 -9.31
C ASN A 446 15.00 -16.91 -9.87
N GLN A 447 15.83 -17.84 -10.33
CA GLN A 447 17.17 -17.56 -10.85
C GLN A 447 17.10 -16.85 -12.20
N LEU A 448 17.87 -15.77 -12.39
CA LEU A 448 18.26 -15.31 -13.72
C LEU A 448 19.58 -16.01 -14.09
N THR A 449 19.47 -17.16 -14.78
CA THR A 449 20.62 -17.98 -15.21
C THR A 449 21.28 -17.49 -16.50
#